data_AF-A0A182VQT9-F1
#
_entry.id   AF-A0A182VQT9-F1
#
_cell.length_a   1.000
_cell.length_b   1.000
_cell.length_c   1.000
_cell.angle_alpha   90.00
_cell.angle_beta   90.00
_cell.angle_gamma   90.00
#
_symmetry.space_group_name_H-M   'P 1'
#
loop_
_entity.id
_entity.type
_entity.pdbx_description
1 polymer ?
#
loop_
_entity_poly.entity_id
_entity_poly.type
_entity_poly.pdbx_seq_one_letter_code
_entity_poly.pdbx_strand_id
1 'polypeptide(L)'
;MARPFYHKPICRPDQKKIYGVARNEAAEILCQVDAYPPPESFKWSFNNTAETIDMPQSGYRVHAEQASSLTYTPLNGTKADEPGQHEN
;
A
#
# COMPACT_ATOMS: atom_id res chain seq x y z
N MET A 1 -17.84 -33.42 4.30
CA MET A 1 -16.72 -32.46 4.12
C MET A 1 -17.32 -31.13 3.72
N ALA A 2 -17.16 -30.07 4.53
CA ALA A 2 -17.64 -28.74 4.16
C ALA A 2 -16.75 -28.19 3.04
N ARG A 3 -17.35 -27.70 1.96
CA ARG A 3 -16.59 -26.99 0.92
C ARG A 3 -16.18 -25.64 1.52
N PRO A 4 -14.89 -25.28 1.54
CA PRO A 4 -14.48 -23.99 2.06
C PRO A 4 -15.06 -22.89 1.18
N PHE A 5 -15.60 -21.85 1.81
CA PHE A 5 -16.21 -20.72 1.10
C PHE A 5 -15.11 -19.86 0.47
N TYR A 6 -15.00 -19.95 -0.85
CA TYR A 6 -14.12 -19.08 -1.64
C TYR A 6 -14.65 -17.66 -1.62
N HIS A 7 -13.79 -16.70 -1.28
CA HIS A 7 -14.16 -15.30 -1.24
C HIS A 7 -12.96 -14.40 -1.55
N LYS A 8 -13.28 -13.27 -2.19
CA LYS A 8 -12.29 -12.25 -2.57
C LYS A 8 -11.66 -11.63 -1.32
N PRO A 9 -10.42 -11.11 -1.42
CA PRO A 9 -9.78 -10.39 -0.31
C PRO A 9 -10.63 -9.22 0.17
N ILE A 10 -10.91 -9.19 1.48
CA ILE A 10 -11.61 -8.11 2.16
C ILE A 10 -10.71 -7.56 3.25
N CYS A 11 -10.55 -6.25 3.33
CA CYS A 11 -9.84 -5.60 4.43
C CYS A 11 -10.43 -6.01 5.78
N ARG A 12 -9.57 -6.44 6.71
CA ARG A 12 -10.02 -6.80 8.06
C ARG A 12 -10.70 -5.60 8.74
N PRO A 13 -11.76 -5.84 9.53
CA PRO A 13 -12.34 -4.80 10.36
C PRO A 13 -11.29 -4.28 11.35
N ASP A 14 -11.46 -3.04 11.80
CA ASP A 14 -10.66 -2.40 12.87
C ASP A 14 -9.17 -2.16 12.59
N GLN A 15 -8.68 -2.38 11.37
CA GLN A 15 -7.34 -1.93 11.00
C GLN A 15 -7.24 -0.40 10.96
N LYS A 16 -6.05 0.15 11.31
CA LYS A 16 -5.79 1.59 11.33
C LYS A 16 -5.95 2.19 9.93
N LYS A 17 -6.82 3.20 9.81
CA LYS A 17 -7.12 3.90 8.54
C LYS A 17 -6.50 5.30 8.45
N ILE A 18 -6.24 5.93 9.59
CA ILE A 18 -5.72 7.30 9.67
C ILE A 18 -4.31 7.24 10.27
N TYR A 19 -3.35 7.75 9.52
CA TYR A 19 -1.94 7.83 9.92
C TYR A 19 -1.55 9.31 9.94
N GLY A 20 -1.32 9.86 11.13
CA GLY A 20 -0.70 11.16 11.29
C GLY A 20 0.81 11.02 11.15
N VAL A 21 1.41 11.80 10.26
CA VAL A 21 2.82 11.69 9.87
C VAL A 21 3.36 13.09 9.68
N ALA A 22 4.53 13.42 10.25
CA ALA A 22 5.12 14.71 9.99
C ALA A 22 5.80 14.73 8.60
N ARG A 23 6.11 15.94 8.15
CA ARG A 23 6.86 16.19 6.92
C ARG A 23 8.19 15.43 6.97
N ASN A 24 8.55 14.74 5.88
CA ASN A 24 9.78 13.94 5.79
C ASN A 24 9.87 12.75 6.78
N GLU A 25 8.80 12.39 7.49
CA GLU A 25 8.79 11.20 8.35
C GLU A 25 8.18 9.99 7.66
N ALA A 26 8.80 8.82 7.83
CA ALA A 26 8.27 7.59 7.27
C ALA A 26 7.12 7.06 8.12
N ALA A 27 6.04 6.67 7.46
CA ALA A 27 4.92 5.97 8.06
C ALA A 27 4.84 4.54 7.53
N GLU A 28 4.71 3.59 8.44
CA GLU A 28 4.40 2.21 8.08
C GLU A 28 2.89 1.97 8.11
N ILE A 29 2.33 1.67 6.93
CA ILE A 29 0.89 1.45 6.73
C ILE A 29 0.67 -0.06 6.55
N LEU A 30 -0.07 -0.67 7.46
CA LEU A 30 -0.38 -2.10 7.41
C LEU A 30 -1.77 -2.31 6.78
N CYS A 31 -1.85 -3.18 5.77
CA CYS A 31 -3.09 -3.71 5.23
C CYS A 31 -3.18 -5.20 5.54
N GLN A 32 -4.24 -5.60 6.24
CA GLN A 32 -4.57 -7.00 6.49
C GLN A 32 -5.86 -7.33 5.75
N VAL A 33 -5.86 -8.44 5.01
CA VAL A 33 -7.04 -8.93 4.32
C VAL A 33 -7.47 -10.28 4.86
N ASP A 34 -8.75 -10.61 4.68
CA ASP A 34 -9.32 -11.94 4.85
C ASP A 34 -9.72 -12.43 3.46
N ALA A 35 -9.20 -13.59 3.07
CA ALA A 35 -9.38 -14.15 1.73
C ALA A 35 -9.29 -15.67 1.77
N TYR A 36 -10.04 -16.35 0.91
CA TYR A 36 -9.84 -17.77 0.70
C TYR A 36 -9.93 -18.12 -0.78
N PRO A 37 -8.86 -18.66 -1.40
CA PRO A 37 -7.53 -18.91 -0.84
C PRO A 37 -6.78 -17.59 -0.52
N PRO A 38 -5.63 -17.65 0.19
CA PRO A 38 -4.76 -16.51 0.40
C PRO A 38 -4.41 -15.75 -0.89
N PRO A 39 -4.20 -14.42 -0.82
CA PRO A 39 -3.84 -13.62 -1.98
C PRO A 39 -2.43 -13.96 -2.47
N GLU A 40 -2.26 -14.04 -3.79
CA GLU A 40 -0.97 -14.31 -4.44
C GLU A 40 -0.07 -13.08 -4.51
N SER A 41 -0.66 -11.87 -4.51
CA SER A 41 0.07 -10.61 -4.59
C SER A 41 -0.70 -9.47 -3.94
N PHE A 42 0.04 -8.41 -3.60
CA PHE A 42 -0.50 -7.13 -3.14
C PHE A 42 -0.06 -6.03 -4.10
N LYS A 43 -0.91 -5.01 -4.24
CA LYS A 43 -0.59 -3.77 -4.95
C LYS A 43 -0.97 -2.60 -4.07
N TRP A 44 -0.11 -1.59 -4.08
CA TRP A 44 -0.33 -0.35 -3.37
C TRP A 44 -0.34 0.80 -4.36
N SER A 45 -1.28 1.71 -4.17
CA SER A 45 -1.32 2.97 -4.89
C SER A 45 -1.65 4.09 -3.93
N PHE A 46 -1.16 5.28 -4.26
CA PHE A 46 -1.52 6.51 -3.59
C PHE A 46 -2.56 7.23 -4.45
N ASN A 47 -3.72 7.54 -3.88
CA ASN A 47 -4.80 8.23 -4.56
C ASN A 47 -5.09 9.55 -3.83
N ASN A 48 -4.84 10.67 -4.51
CA ASN A 48 -5.27 11.98 -4.08
C ASN A 48 -6.17 12.63 -5.16
N THR A 49 -6.61 13.86 -4.93
CA THR A 49 -7.49 14.57 -5.85
C THR A 49 -6.86 14.89 -7.21
N ALA A 50 -5.53 14.86 -7.33
CA ALA A 50 -4.82 15.21 -8.55
C ALA A 50 -4.41 13.98 -9.37
N GLU A 51 -4.06 12.88 -8.71
CA GLU A 51 -3.50 11.70 -9.37
C GLU A 51 -3.63 10.41 -8.54
N THR A 52 -3.54 9.29 -9.25
CA THR A 52 -3.27 7.97 -8.67
C THR A 52 -1.88 7.53 -9.10
N ILE A 53 -1.05 7.16 -8.12
CA ILE A 53 0.34 6.76 -8.32
C ILE A 53 0.47 5.31 -7.86
N ASP A 54 0.89 4.42 -8.75
CA ASP A 54 1.25 3.06 -8.35
C ASP A 54 2.57 3.07 -7.58
N MET A 55 2.59 2.43 -6.41
CA MET A 55 3.80 2.32 -5.61
C MET A 55 4.72 1.25 -6.19
N PRO A 56 6.03 1.52 -6.31
CA PRO A 56 6.99 0.52 -6.73
C PRO A 56 7.06 -0.62 -5.70
N GLN A 57 7.40 -1.83 -6.15
CA GLN A 57 7.54 -3.00 -5.27
C GLN A 57 8.56 -2.78 -4.14
N SER A 58 9.54 -1.89 -4.32
CA SER A 58 10.49 -1.51 -3.27
C SER A 58 9.87 -0.71 -2.12
N GLY A 59 8.70 -0.10 -2.34
CA GLY A 59 8.00 0.70 -1.34
C GLY A 59 7.17 -0.10 -0.35
N TYR A 60 6.83 -1.35 -0.66
CA TYR A 60 6.01 -2.19 0.21
C TYR A 60 6.52 -3.63 0.32
N ARG A 61 6.18 -4.26 1.43
CA ARG A 61 6.57 -5.63 1.76
C ARG A 61 5.32 -6.48 1.87
N VAL A 62 5.34 -7.66 1.26
CA VAL A 62 4.30 -8.67 1.44
C VAL A 62 4.72 -9.56 2.60
N HIS A 63 3.82 -9.73 3.56
CA HIS A 63 3.99 -10.61 4.72
C HIS A 63 3.36 -11.97 4.44
N ALA A 64 3.65 -12.96 5.28
CA ALA A 64 3.00 -14.26 5.17
C ALA A 64 1.48 -14.17 5.39
N GLU A 65 0.77 -15.11 4.76
CA GLU A 65 -0.65 -15.43 4.92
C GLU A 65 -1.67 -14.45 4.34
N GLN A 66 -1.60 -13.13 4.62
CA GLN A 66 -2.71 -12.23 4.22
C GLN A 66 -2.46 -10.73 4.51
N ALA A 67 -1.20 -10.31 4.62
CA ALA A 67 -0.88 -8.92 4.98
C ALA A 67 0.22 -8.31 4.13
N SER A 68 0.23 -6.99 4.01
CA SER A 68 1.30 -6.21 3.41
C SER A 68 1.51 -4.90 4.16
N SER A 69 2.75 -4.44 4.29
CA SER A 69 3.05 -3.10 4.80
C SER A 69 3.69 -2.20 3.74
N LEU A 70 3.18 -0.98 3.62
CA LEU A 70 3.72 0.09 2.77
C LEU A 70 4.48 1.09 3.64
N THR A 71 5.69 1.43 3.23
CA THR A 71 6.42 2.56 3.81
C THR A 71 6.15 3.80 2.99
N TYR A 72 5.43 4.75 3.57
CA TYR A 72 5.10 6.03 2.94
C TYR A 72 5.79 7.18 3.66
N THR A 73 6.66 7.90 2.95
CA THR A 73 7.26 9.14 3.45
C THR A 73 6.67 10.29 2.64
N PRO A 74 5.93 11.22 3.27
CA PRO A 74 5.46 12.42 2.60
C PRO A 74 6.68 13.31 2.36
N LEU A 75 7.22 13.21 1.15
CA LEU A 75 8.15 14.18 0.63
C LEU A 75 7.39 15.48 0.37
N ASN A 76 8.10 16.58 0.53
CA ASN A 76 7.58 17.92 0.31
C ASN A 76 6.94 17.96 -1.06
N GLY A 77 5.71 18.48 -1.10
CA GLY A 77 4.73 18.17 -2.12
C GLY A 77 5.30 18.01 -3.53
N THR A 78 4.71 17.05 -4.24
CA THR A 78 4.79 16.75 -5.67
C THR A 78 5.69 15.56 -6.05
N LYS A 79 5.14 14.68 -6.90
CA LYS A 79 5.90 14.15 -8.06
C LYS A 79 6.18 15.30 -9.06
N ALA A 80 6.83 16.37 -8.62
CA ALA A 80 7.32 17.45 -9.49
C ALA A 80 8.75 17.89 -9.11
N ASP A 81 9.35 17.27 -8.10
CA ASP A 81 10.80 17.24 -7.91
C ASP A 81 11.35 15.85 -8.27
N GLU A 82 10.88 15.31 -9.40
CA GLU A 82 11.76 14.50 -10.22
C GLU A 82 12.89 15.46 -10.64
N PRO A 83 14.17 15.22 -10.25
CA PRO A 83 15.25 15.95 -10.86
C PRO A 83 15.17 15.62 -12.34
N GLY A 84 14.73 16.61 -13.11
CA GLY A 84 14.51 16.50 -14.54
C GLY A 84 15.66 15.74 -15.16
N GLN A 85 15.31 14.68 -15.88
CA GLN A 85 16.21 13.96 -16.73
C GLN A 85 16.80 14.99 -17.71
N HIS A 86 18.00 15.49 -17.39
CA HIS A 86 18.80 16.27 -18.30
C HIS A 86 19.37 15.27 -19.30
N GLU A 87 18.54 14.88 -20.27
CA GLU A 87 19.01 14.20 -21.46
C GLU A 87 19.89 15.19 -22.25
N ASN A 88 21.10 14.74 -22.56
CA ASN A 88 22.09 15.37 -23.41
C ASN A 88 21.93 14.81 -24.83
#